data_AF-A0AAW6II85-F1
#
_entry.id   AF-A0AAW6II85-F1
#
_cell.length_a   1.000
_cell.length_b   1.000
_cell.length_c   1.000
_cell.angle_alpha   90.00
_cell.angle_beta   90.00
_cell.angle_gamma   90.00
#
_symmetry.space_group_name_H-M   'P 1'
#
loop_
_entity.id
_entity.type
_entity.pdbx_description
1 polymer ?
#
loop_
_entity_poly.entity_id
_entity_poly.type
_entity_poly.pdbx_seq_one_letter_code
_entity_poly.pdbx_strand_id
1 'polypeptide(L)'
;MKKTVRSILIFVIIVGGIAFFYYNILQPPFIHITEGKNLDIHRIDSTYYTENILVAHPPKDTLERMKMMINYHDTAGLSLADLKKRGDITFYYMGFAKNTCATRKFYLEKQVHVKCNHNETSIGDICIVRMEESPDKWKIEISYNLGTEPDADYIGTKSKEYILYDERDSNFYESHKGDEIVRYYRELQERKRYTKKNK
;
A
#
# COMPACT_ATOMS: atom_id res chain seq x y z
N MET A 1 30.00 -23.47 32.27
CA MET A 1 29.72 -22.27 31.45
C MET A 1 29.35 -22.56 29.99
N LYS A 2 30.13 -23.33 29.21
CA LYS A 2 29.86 -23.57 27.76
C LYS A 2 28.49 -24.21 27.43
N LYS A 3 27.96 -25.11 28.27
CA LYS A 3 26.66 -25.77 28.04
C LYS A 3 25.47 -24.79 28.15
N THR A 4 25.49 -23.89 29.13
CA THR A 4 24.42 -22.91 29.38
C THR A 4 24.31 -21.89 28.24
N VAL A 5 25.45 -21.41 27.72
CA VAL A 5 25.50 -20.49 26.57
C VAL A 5 24.95 -21.15 25.31
N ARG A 6 25.24 -22.44 25.08
CA ARG A 6 24.73 -23.20 23.93
C ARG A 6 23.22 -23.42 24.01
N SER A 7 22.67 -23.67 25.20
CA SER A 7 21.20 -23.79 25.39
C SER A 7 20.48 -22.45 25.20
N ILE A 8 21.05 -21.34 25.67
CA ILE A 8 20.46 -19.99 25.46
C ILE A 8 20.45 -19.64 23.98
N LEU A 9 21.55 -19.92 23.26
CA LEU A 9 21.65 -19.65 21.83
C LEU A 9 20.61 -20.45 21.02
N ILE A 10 20.40 -21.72 21.35
CA ILE A 10 19.38 -22.57 20.71
C ILE A 10 17.98 -22.00 20.97
N PHE A 11 17.69 -21.56 22.19
CA PHE A 11 16.39 -21.01 22.55
C PHE A 11 16.10 -19.68 21.81
N VAL A 12 17.10 -18.79 21.68
CA VAL A 12 16.98 -17.54 20.92
C VAL A 12 16.71 -17.80 19.44
N ILE A 13 17.35 -18.82 18.85
CA ILE A 13 17.13 -19.19 17.44
C ILE A 13 15.72 -19.78 17.24
N ILE A 14 15.25 -20.62 18.16
CA ILE A 14 13.90 -21.22 18.05
C ILE A 14 12.82 -20.16 18.22
N VAL A 15 12.90 -19.33 19.26
CA VAL A 15 11.91 -18.26 19.51
C VAL A 15 11.98 -17.19 18.42
N GLY A 16 13.18 -16.79 18.00
CA GLY A 16 13.37 -15.85 16.90
C GLY A 16 12.87 -16.41 15.57
N GLY A 17 13.08 -17.70 15.31
CA GLY A 17 12.55 -18.41 14.15
C GLY A 17 11.02 -18.48 14.16
N ILE A 18 10.41 -18.87 15.27
CA ILE A 18 8.94 -18.92 15.41
C ILE A 18 8.34 -17.52 15.25
N ALA A 19 8.91 -16.49 15.87
CA ALA A 19 8.46 -15.11 15.73
C ALA A 19 8.61 -14.59 14.28
N PHE A 20 9.71 -14.95 13.60
CA PHE A 20 9.94 -14.61 12.19
C PHE A 20 8.96 -15.34 11.26
N PHE A 21 8.66 -16.61 11.53
CA PHE A 21 7.65 -17.36 10.78
C PHE A 21 6.24 -16.79 11.02
N TYR A 22 5.87 -16.46 12.26
CA TYR A 22 4.58 -15.81 12.54
C TYR A 22 4.45 -14.45 11.85
N TYR A 23 5.51 -13.64 11.80
CA TYR A 23 5.48 -12.36 11.10
C TYR A 23 5.29 -12.52 9.58
N ASN A 24 5.88 -13.57 8.98
CA ASN A 24 5.69 -13.90 7.57
C ASN A 24 4.33 -14.57 7.27
N ILE A 25 3.70 -15.24 8.24
CA ILE A 25 2.37 -15.87 8.09
C ILE A 25 1.24 -14.83 8.20
N LEU A 26 1.47 -13.70 8.89
CA LEU A 26 0.46 -12.67 9.14
C LEU A 26 0.23 -11.71 7.97
N GLN A 27 1.15 -11.63 7.01
CA GLN A 27 0.94 -10.83 5.80
C GLN A 27 0.49 -11.73 4.65
N PRO A 28 -0.60 -11.39 3.94
CA PRO A 28 -0.99 -12.14 2.76
C PRO A 28 0.17 -12.18 1.76
N PRO A 29 0.41 -13.29 1.05
CA PRO A 29 1.48 -13.35 0.06
C PRO A 29 1.27 -12.27 -1.00
N PHE A 30 2.25 -11.37 -1.13
CA PHE A 30 2.26 -10.30 -2.11
C PHE A 30 3.18 -10.67 -3.28
N ILE A 31 2.74 -10.43 -4.51
CA ILE A 31 3.59 -10.45 -5.70
C ILE A 31 3.70 -9.02 -6.20
N HIS A 32 4.89 -8.43 -6.03
CA HIS A 32 5.20 -7.09 -6.49
C HIS A 32 5.50 -7.12 -8.00
N ILE A 33 4.79 -6.32 -8.77
CA ILE A 33 5.02 -6.10 -10.18
C ILE A 33 5.36 -4.63 -10.38
N THR A 34 6.63 -4.36 -10.66
CA THR A 34 7.07 -3.02 -11.02
C THR A 34 6.74 -2.77 -12.49
N GLU A 35 5.90 -1.78 -12.77
CA GLU A 35 5.64 -1.33 -14.14
C GLU A 35 6.59 -0.22 -14.57
N GLY A 36 7.18 0.48 -13.59
CA GLY A 36 8.24 1.46 -13.80
C GLY A 36 7.73 2.89 -14.03
N LYS A 37 8.63 3.74 -14.51
CA LYS A 37 8.37 5.16 -14.80
C LYS A 37 7.76 5.27 -16.21
N ASN A 38 6.61 5.93 -16.32
CA ASN A 38 5.92 6.18 -17.59
C ASN A 38 5.49 7.65 -17.70
N LEU A 39 5.29 8.12 -18.93
CA LEU A 39 4.88 9.50 -19.25
C LEU A 39 3.35 9.57 -19.35
N ASP A 40 2.72 10.46 -18.58
CA ASP A 40 1.27 10.65 -18.64
C ASP A 40 0.92 11.46 -19.90
N ILE A 41 0.34 10.81 -20.90
CA ILE A 41 -0.13 11.47 -22.12
C ILE A 41 -1.37 12.34 -21.90
N HIS A 42 -2.06 12.19 -20.78
CA HIS A 42 -3.25 12.98 -20.41
C HIS A 42 -2.95 14.15 -19.47
N ARG A 43 -1.80 14.13 -18.77
CA ARG A 43 -1.28 15.26 -18.00
C ARG A 43 0.05 15.70 -18.59
N ILE A 44 -0.01 16.71 -19.46
CA ILE A 44 1.01 17.13 -20.44
C ILE A 44 2.45 17.34 -19.91
N ASP A 45 2.69 17.41 -18.59
CA ASP A 45 4.05 17.52 -18.01
C ASP A 45 4.27 16.62 -16.78
N SER A 46 3.48 15.55 -16.62
CA SER A 46 3.49 14.74 -15.41
C SER A 46 4.11 13.37 -15.66
N THR A 47 5.19 13.07 -14.94
CA THR A 47 5.74 11.72 -14.94
C THR A 47 5.08 10.93 -13.82
N TYR A 48 4.54 9.76 -14.16
CA TYR A 48 3.98 8.83 -13.21
C TYR A 48 4.88 7.61 -12.99
N TYR A 49 4.80 7.06 -11.79
CA TYR A 49 5.40 5.79 -11.45
C TYR A 49 4.32 4.86 -10.92
N THR A 50 4.17 3.71 -11.56
CA THR A 50 3.11 2.75 -11.27
C THR A 50 3.70 1.42 -10.82
N GLU A 51 3.09 0.87 -9.77
CA GLU A 51 3.34 -0.49 -9.32
C GLU A 51 2.02 -1.21 -9.09
N ASN A 52 2.00 -2.50 -9.39
CA ASN A 52 0.84 -3.36 -9.17
C ASN A 52 1.20 -4.52 -8.26
N ILE A 53 0.37 -4.76 -7.25
CA ILE A 53 0.58 -5.75 -6.21
C ILE A 53 -0.53 -6.80 -6.31
N LEU A 54 -0.16 -8.07 -6.57
CA LEU A 54 -1.11 -9.16 -6.46
C LEU A 54 -1.12 -9.71 -5.03
N VAL A 55 -2.29 -9.70 -4.42
CA VAL A 55 -2.51 -10.13 -3.03
C VAL A 55 -3.20 -11.49 -3.02
N ALA A 56 -2.54 -12.50 -2.45
CA ALA A 56 -3.19 -13.78 -2.16
C ALA A 56 -3.97 -13.68 -0.85
N HIS A 57 -5.23 -14.11 -0.85
CA HIS A 57 -6.09 -14.13 0.34
C HIS A 57 -6.22 -12.77 1.07
N PRO A 58 -6.62 -11.69 0.38
CA PRO A 58 -6.83 -10.41 1.06
C PRO A 58 -7.92 -10.53 2.14
N PRO A 59 -7.86 -9.71 3.21
CA PRO A 59 -8.91 -9.67 4.22
C PRO A 59 -10.29 -9.43 3.60
N LYS A 60 -11.33 -10.04 4.19
CA LYS A 60 -12.72 -9.77 3.78
C LYS A 60 -13.20 -8.41 4.28
N ASP A 61 -12.81 -8.08 5.50
CA ASP A 61 -13.11 -6.81 6.14
C ASP A 61 -12.42 -5.64 5.41
N THR A 62 -13.16 -4.54 5.21
CA THR A 62 -12.71 -3.38 4.45
C THR A 62 -11.62 -2.61 5.17
N LEU A 63 -11.74 -2.45 6.48
CA LEU A 63 -10.79 -1.74 7.32
C LEU A 63 -9.45 -2.50 7.37
N GLU A 64 -9.50 -3.82 7.54
CA GLU A 64 -8.30 -4.66 7.51
C GLU A 64 -7.63 -4.71 6.13
N ARG A 65 -8.41 -4.61 5.03
CA ARG A 65 -7.85 -4.40 3.68
C ARG A 65 -7.09 -3.08 3.57
N MET A 66 -7.65 -1.98 4.09
CA MET A 66 -6.97 -0.69 4.08
C MET A 66 -5.70 -0.70 4.92
N LYS A 67 -5.73 -1.27 6.13
CA LYS A 67 -4.53 -1.45 6.98
C LYS A 67 -3.46 -2.28 6.28
N MET A 68 -3.85 -3.35 5.60
CA MET A 68 -2.94 -4.18 4.80
C MET A 68 -2.26 -3.36 3.69
N MET A 69 -3.01 -2.59 2.90
CA MET A 69 -2.45 -1.74 1.83
C MET A 69 -1.48 -0.70 2.41
N ILE A 70 -1.87 -0.04 3.51
CA ILE A 70 -1.04 0.96 4.21
C ILE A 70 0.28 0.35 4.68
N ASN A 71 0.23 -0.82 5.33
CA ASN A 71 1.44 -1.51 5.79
C ASN A 71 2.35 -1.90 4.63
N TYR A 72 1.79 -2.41 3.54
CA TYR A 72 2.58 -2.81 2.38
C TYR A 72 3.27 -1.60 1.76
N HIS A 73 2.50 -0.53 1.49
CA HIS A 73 3.03 0.73 0.99
C HIS A 73 4.13 1.29 1.90
N ASP A 74 3.91 1.26 3.20
CA ASP A 74 4.86 1.76 4.18
C ASP A 74 6.16 0.92 4.27
N THR A 75 6.11 -0.36 3.87
CA THR A 75 7.25 -1.28 3.92
C THR A 75 8.02 -1.37 2.61
N ALA A 76 7.32 -1.41 1.48
CA ALA A 76 7.87 -1.70 0.15
C ALA A 76 7.66 -0.57 -0.87
N GLY A 77 6.77 0.39 -0.58
CA GLY A 77 6.45 1.48 -1.48
C GLY A 77 7.42 2.65 -1.40
N LEU A 78 7.32 3.54 -2.40
CA LEU A 78 8.05 4.80 -2.40
C LEU A 78 7.40 5.79 -1.41
N SER A 79 8.19 6.26 -0.44
CA SER A 79 7.71 7.28 0.49
C SER A 79 7.58 8.65 -0.19
N LEU A 80 6.71 9.51 0.35
CA LEU A 80 6.60 10.90 -0.11
C LEU A 80 7.94 11.65 -0.05
N ALA A 81 8.76 11.39 0.97
CA ALA A 81 10.07 12.01 1.10
C ALA A 81 11.02 11.54 -0.01
N ASP A 82 11.00 10.25 -0.36
CA ASP A 82 11.82 9.71 -1.44
C ASP A 82 11.36 10.25 -2.80
N LEU A 83 10.05 10.34 -3.04
CA LEU A 83 9.50 10.94 -4.26
C LEU A 83 9.94 12.40 -4.42
N LYS A 84 9.81 13.22 -3.36
CA LYS A 84 10.29 14.61 -3.34
C LYS A 84 11.78 14.73 -3.62
N LYS A 85 12.58 13.82 -3.06
CA LYS A 85 14.04 13.80 -3.29
C LYS A 85 14.39 13.48 -4.74
N ARG A 86 13.63 12.61 -5.41
CA ARG A 86 13.85 12.30 -6.83
C ARG A 86 13.47 13.47 -7.74
N GLY A 87 12.37 14.18 -7.42
CA GLY A 87 11.94 15.40 -8.10
C GLY A 87 11.46 15.22 -9.54
N ASP A 88 11.53 14.00 -10.08
CA ASP A 88 11.23 13.64 -11.47
C ASP A 88 9.88 12.93 -11.64
N ILE A 89 9.15 12.73 -10.53
CA ILE A 89 7.85 12.06 -10.47
C ILE A 89 6.86 13.02 -9.82
N THR A 90 5.69 13.19 -10.41
CA THR A 90 4.60 14.04 -9.92
C THR A 90 3.39 13.25 -9.43
N PHE A 91 3.38 11.95 -9.71
CA PHE A 91 2.32 11.03 -9.31
C PHE A 91 2.89 9.62 -9.09
N TYR A 92 2.53 9.02 -7.97
CA TYR A 92 2.87 7.63 -7.65
C TYR A 92 1.59 6.85 -7.40
N TYR A 93 1.47 5.69 -8.05
CA TYR A 93 0.33 4.79 -7.96
C TYR A 93 0.78 3.39 -7.54
N MET A 94 0.19 2.86 -6.48
CA MET A 94 0.35 1.48 -6.06
C MET A 94 -1.02 0.78 -6.05
N GLY A 95 -1.29 0.00 -7.09
CA GLY A 95 -2.54 -0.75 -7.22
C GLY A 95 -2.48 -2.10 -6.53
N PHE A 96 -3.56 -2.51 -5.87
CA PHE A 96 -3.71 -3.81 -5.24
C PHE A 96 -4.83 -4.60 -5.91
N ALA A 97 -4.50 -5.80 -6.38
CA ALA A 97 -5.46 -6.71 -7.01
C ALA A 97 -5.38 -8.11 -6.39
N LYS A 98 -6.50 -8.84 -6.39
CA LYS A 98 -6.55 -10.23 -5.96
C LYS A 98 -5.69 -11.09 -6.88
N ASN A 99 -4.95 -12.03 -6.32
CA ASN A 99 -4.13 -12.98 -7.07
C ASN A 99 -5.00 -14.12 -7.65
N THR A 100 -5.63 -13.87 -8.80
CA THR A 100 -6.51 -14.82 -9.51
C THR A 100 -5.84 -15.31 -10.79
N CYS A 101 -6.43 -16.32 -11.44
CA CYS A 101 -5.95 -16.77 -12.76
C CYS A 101 -5.97 -15.63 -13.79
N ALA A 102 -7.03 -14.81 -13.80
CA ALA A 102 -7.16 -13.70 -14.74
C ALA A 102 -6.10 -12.61 -14.49
N THR A 103 -5.90 -12.20 -13.22
CA THR A 103 -4.90 -11.16 -12.91
C THR A 103 -3.47 -11.63 -13.11
N ARG A 104 -3.16 -12.92 -12.88
CA ARG A 104 -1.86 -13.50 -13.25
C ARG A 104 -1.61 -13.42 -14.75
N LYS A 105 -2.56 -13.87 -15.57
CA LYS A 105 -2.43 -13.81 -17.04
C LYS A 105 -2.25 -12.38 -17.54
N PHE A 106 -3.00 -11.44 -16.97
CA PHE A 106 -2.91 -10.03 -17.35
C PHE A 106 -1.56 -9.41 -16.93
N TYR A 107 -1.21 -9.46 -15.65
CA TYR A 107 -0.06 -8.71 -15.13
C TYR A 107 1.28 -9.44 -15.27
N LEU A 108 1.32 -10.76 -15.08
CA LEU A 108 2.55 -11.55 -15.10
C LEU A 108 2.86 -12.09 -16.49
N GLU A 109 1.85 -12.62 -17.19
CA GLU A 109 2.03 -13.19 -18.54
C GLU A 109 1.84 -12.14 -19.66
N LYS A 110 1.50 -10.90 -19.30
CA LYS A 110 1.29 -9.78 -20.23
C LYS A 110 0.24 -10.06 -21.32
N GLN A 111 -0.74 -10.91 -21.02
CA GLN A 111 -1.87 -11.19 -21.91
C GLN A 111 -2.92 -10.08 -21.81
N VAL A 112 -2.65 -8.94 -22.45
CA VAL A 112 -3.47 -7.71 -22.36
C VAL A 112 -4.92 -7.85 -22.84
N HIS A 113 -5.25 -8.93 -23.55
CA HIS A 113 -6.61 -9.23 -24.01
C HIS A 113 -7.47 -9.93 -22.94
N VAL A 114 -6.86 -10.42 -21.85
CA VAL A 114 -7.58 -11.03 -20.74
C VAL A 114 -8.34 -9.96 -19.98
N LYS A 115 -9.67 -10.10 -19.94
CA LYS A 115 -10.52 -9.18 -19.18
C LYS A 115 -10.44 -9.52 -17.68
N CYS A 116 -10.03 -8.54 -16.88
CA CYS A 116 -10.18 -8.58 -15.42
C CYS A 116 -11.43 -7.79 -15.03
N ASN A 117 -12.38 -8.43 -14.35
CA ASN A 117 -13.50 -7.71 -13.75
C ASN A 117 -13.00 -6.95 -12.52
N HIS A 118 -12.88 -5.63 -12.63
CA HIS A 118 -12.33 -4.80 -11.57
C HIS A 118 -13.15 -4.86 -10.27
N ASN A 119 -14.47 -5.02 -10.33
CA ASN A 119 -15.29 -5.19 -9.12
C ASN A 119 -14.91 -6.48 -8.36
N GLU A 120 -14.57 -7.55 -9.08
CA GLU A 120 -14.16 -8.81 -8.47
C GLU A 120 -12.68 -8.84 -8.09
N THR A 121 -11.81 -8.24 -8.91
CA THR A 121 -10.36 -8.41 -8.78
C THR A 121 -9.66 -7.25 -8.13
N SER A 122 -10.20 -6.02 -8.19
CA SER A 122 -9.59 -4.86 -7.52
C SER A 122 -9.78 -4.94 -6.01
N ILE A 123 -8.76 -4.55 -5.26
CA ILE A 123 -8.82 -4.37 -3.81
C ILE A 123 -8.87 -2.87 -3.50
N GLY A 124 -8.04 -2.09 -4.16
CA GLY A 124 -7.86 -0.67 -3.95
C GLY A 124 -6.49 -0.21 -4.44
N ASP A 125 -6.13 1.01 -4.11
CA ASP A 125 -4.83 1.60 -4.42
C ASP A 125 -4.41 2.63 -3.37
N ILE A 126 -3.11 2.89 -3.33
CA ILE A 126 -2.54 4.03 -2.61
C ILE A 126 -1.85 4.93 -3.61
N CYS A 127 -2.20 6.21 -3.58
CA CYS A 127 -1.60 7.21 -4.44
C CYS A 127 -0.90 8.29 -3.63
N ILE A 128 0.23 8.78 -4.15
CA ILE A 128 0.89 9.99 -3.68
C ILE A 128 0.84 11.01 -4.82
N VAL A 129 0.14 12.11 -4.58
CA VAL A 129 -0.30 13.02 -5.63
C VAL A 129 0.20 14.42 -5.34
N ARG A 130 0.90 15.02 -6.32
CA ARG A 130 1.19 16.45 -6.32
C ARG A 130 -0.09 17.22 -6.64
N MET A 131 -0.41 18.22 -5.84
CA MET A 131 -1.69 18.92 -5.97
C MET A 131 -1.63 19.96 -7.10
N GLU A 132 -2.60 19.94 -8.01
CA GLU A 132 -2.64 20.89 -9.13
C GLU A 132 -2.83 22.35 -8.65
N GLU A 133 -3.72 22.55 -7.67
CA GLU A 133 -3.98 23.86 -7.05
C GLU A 133 -2.79 24.41 -6.25
N SER A 134 -1.85 23.55 -5.87
CA SER A 134 -0.69 23.91 -5.05
C SER A 134 0.46 22.96 -5.36
N PRO A 135 1.23 23.20 -6.43
CA PRO A 135 2.24 22.27 -6.92
C PRO A 135 3.36 21.92 -5.93
N ASP A 136 3.56 22.76 -4.90
CA ASP A 136 4.52 22.51 -3.82
C ASP A 136 3.99 21.58 -2.72
N LYS A 137 2.69 21.27 -2.78
CA LYS A 137 1.96 20.48 -1.80
C LYS A 137 1.59 19.12 -2.37
N TRP A 138 1.52 18.16 -1.46
CA TRP A 138 1.24 16.77 -1.77
C TRP A 138 0.14 16.22 -0.87
N LYS A 139 -0.56 15.20 -1.37
CA LYS A 139 -1.44 14.36 -0.57
C LYS A 139 -1.10 12.89 -0.74
N ILE A 140 -1.42 12.11 0.29
CA ILE A 140 -1.43 10.65 0.23
C ILE A 140 -2.89 10.24 0.36
N GLU A 141 -3.35 9.46 -0.60
CA GLU A 141 -4.72 8.97 -0.67
C GLU A 141 -4.75 7.45 -0.78
N ILE A 142 -5.82 6.87 -0.26
CA ILE A 142 -6.16 5.46 -0.37
C ILE A 142 -7.53 5.36 -1.03
N SER A 143 -7.60 4.62 -2.11
CA SER A 143 -8.83 4.21 -2.75
C SER A 143 -9.08 2.74 -2.38
N TYR A 144 -10.32 2.38 -2.12
CA TYR A 144 -10.66 0.97 -1.99
C TYR A 144 -11.89 0.61 -2.80
N ASN A 145 -11.93 -0.64 -3.25
CA ASN A 145 -13.02 -1.18 -4.03
C ASN A 145 -14.20 -1.60 -3.13
N LEU A 146 -15.37 -1.04 -3.42
CA LEU A 146 -16.69 -1.34 -2.84
C LEU A 146 -17.39 -2.53 -3.51
N GLY A 147 -16.85 -3.05 -4.62
CA GLY A 147 -17.43 -4.09 -5.49
C GLY A 147 -17.64 -5.48 -4.89
N THR A 148 -17.71 -5.60 -3.56
CA THR A 148 -18.16 -6.79 -2.83
C THR A 148 -19.56 -6.65 -2.24
N GLU A 149 -20.21 -5.50 -2.38
CA GLU A 149 -21.61 -5.34 -1.97
C GLU A 149 -22.57 -5.98 -2.99
N PRO A 150 -23.60 -6.73 -2.55
CA PRO A 150 -24.51 -7.47 -3.43
C PRO A 150 -25.23 -6.61 -4.48
N ASP A 151 -25.26 -5.28 -4.31
CA ASP A 151 -25.95 -4.30 -5.18
C ASP A 151 -24.97 -3.44 -6.02
N ALA A 152 -23.72 -3.88 -6.19
CA ALA A 152 -22.73 -3.15 -6.98
C ALA A 152 -22.98 -3.31 -8.50
N ASP A 153 -23.50 -2.26 -9.16
CA ASP A 153 -23.50 -2.11 -10.63
C ASP A 153 -22.18 -2.55 -11.27
N TYR A 154 -22.30 -3.39 -12.29
CA TYR A 154 -21.22 -4.09 -13.00
C TYR A 154 -20.44 -3.21 -14.00
N ILE A 155 -20.51 -1.88 -13.88
CA ILE A 155 -19.82 -0.93 -14.76
C ILE A 155 -18.87 -0.06 -13.92
N GLY A 156 -17.56 -0.26 -14.10
CA GLY A 156 -16.51 0.46 -13.39
C GLY A 156 -16.27 -0.02 -11.96
N THR A 157 -15.09 0.27 -11.42
CA THR A 157 -14.79 0.04 -10.00
C THR A 157 -15.61 1.02 -9.18
N LYS A 158 -16.55 0.52 -8.36
CA LYS A 158 -17.12 1.37 -7.29
C LYS A 158 -16.01 1.56 -6.26
N SER A 159 -15.43 2.75 -6.16
CA SER A 159 -14.38 3.04 -5.19
C SER A 159 -14.78 4.17 -4.23
N LYS A 160 -14.14 4.19 -3.07
CA LYS A 160 -14.16 5.34 -2.18
C LYS A 160 -12.74 5.77 -1.86
N GLU A 161 -12.49 7.06 -1.98
CA GLU A 161 -11.21 7.69 -1.69
C GLU A 161 -11.18 8.24 -0.27
N TYR A 162 -10.03 8.10 0.38
CA TYR A 162 -9.74 8.62 1.70
C TYR A 162 -8.37 9.26 1.69
N ILE A 163 -8.24 10.41 2.35
CA ILE A 163 -6.96 11.10 2.49
C ILE A 163 -6.29 10.63 3.78
N LEU A 164 -5.03 10.20 3.69
CA LEU A 164 -4.20 9.83 4.84
C LEU A 164 -3.31 11.00 5.30
N TYR A 165 -3.00 11.91 4.39
CA TYR A 165 -2.15 13.08 4.62
C TYR A 165 -2.45 14.17 3.60
N ASP A 166 -2.64 15.41 4.04
CA ASP A 166 -2.77 16.62 3.20
C ASP A 166 -1.77 17.69 3.67
N GLU A 167 -0.79 18.05 2.84
CA GLU A 167 0.19 19.10 3.19
C GLU A 167 -0.39 20.52 3.19
N ARG A 168 -1.59 20.73 2.65
CA ARG A 168 -2.29 22.02 2.74
C ARG A 168 -2.83 22.25 4.15
N ASP A 169 -3.18 21.19 4.86
CA ASP A 169 -3.69 21.26 6.22
C ASP A 169 -2.61 20.84 7.23
N SER A 170 -1.93 21.84 7.81
CA SER A 170 -0.91 21.62 8.84
C SER A 170 -1.43 20.89 10.09
N ASN A 171 -2.75 20.91 10.31
CA ASN A 171 -3.43 20.24 11.42
C ASN A 171 -4.32 19.09 10.94
N PHE A 172 -4.09 18.55 9.73
CA PHE A 172 -4.89 17.49 9.11
C PHE A 172 -5.26 16.37 10.10
N TYR A 173 -4.26 15.89 10.85
CA TYR A 173 -4.48 14.84 11.83
C TYR A 173 -5.49 15.25 12.92
N GLU A 174 -5.40 16.44 13.49
CA GLU A 174 -6.31 16.87 14.57
C GLU A 174 -7.76 16.95 14.09
N SER A 175 -7.96 17.40 12.85
CA SER A 175 -9.26 17.46 12.19
C SER A 175 -9.85 16.08 11.90
N HIS A 176 -9.00 15.05 11.74
CA HIS A 176 -9.41 13.71 11.29
C HIS A 176 -9.06 12.58 12.28
N LYS A 177 -8.63 12.90 13.51
CA LYS A 177 -8.20 11.90 14.51
C LYS A 177 -9.30 10.93 14.96
N GLY A 178 -10.56 11.28 14.69
CA GLY A 178 -11.71 10.39 14.89
C GLY A 178 -11.82 9.28 13.84
N ASP A 179 -11.16 9.43 12.69
CA ASP A 179 -11.12 8.41 11.64
C ASP A 179 -10.09 7.33 12.00
N GLU A 180 -10.51 6.06 11.97
CA GLU A 180 -9.66 4.95 12.39
C GLU A 180 -8.45 4.75 11.47
N ILE A 181 -8.61 4.95 10.16
CA ILE A 181 -7.54 4.74 9.19
C ILE A 181 -6.52 5.88 9.25
N VAL A 182 -6.96 7.13 9.42
CA VAL A 182 -6.06 8.27 9.64
C VAL A 182 -5.28 8.08 10.93
N ARG A 183 -5.95 7.66 12.01
CA ARG A 183 -5.28 7.34 13.29
C ARG A 183 -4.28 6.20 13.15
N TYR A 184 -4.66 5.11 12.48
CA TYR A 184 -3.79 3.97 12.23
C TYR A 184 -2.52 4.37 11.47
N TYR A 185 -2.67 5.12 10.39
CA TYR A 185 -1.56 5.63 9.60
C TYR A 185 -0.64 6.50 10.45
N ARG A 186 -1.21 7.40 11.27
CA ARG A 186 -0.42 8.28 12.16
C ARG A 186 0.39 7.47 13.18
N GLU A 187 -0.24 6.51 13.85
CA GLU A 187 0.44 5.64 14.82
C GLU A 187 1.59 4.86 14.18
N LEU A 188 1.40 4.36 12.95
CA LEU A 188 2.44 3.65 12.20
C LEU A 188 3.66 4.55 11.93
N GLN A 189 3.42 5.80 11.47
CA GLN A 189 4.49 6.76 11.24
C GLN A 189 5.23 7.16 12.52
N GLU A 190 4.53 7.27 13.65
CA GLU A 190 5.14 7.58 14.95
C GLU A 190 6.03 6.45 15.45
N ARG A 191 5.57 5.19 15.38
CA ARG A 191 6.37 4.00 15.75
C ARG A 191 7.71 3.96 15.00
N LYS A 192 7.69 4.26 13.70
CA LYS A 192 8.91 4.33 12.88
C LYS A 192 9.89 5.42 13.34
N ARG A 193 9.39 6.60 13.69
CA ARG A 193 10.22 7.71 14.20
C ARG A 193 10.91 7.32 15.50
N TYR A 194 10.20 6.61 16.39
CA TYR A 194 10.79 6.10 17.62
C TYR A 194 11.88 5.05 17.36
N THR A 195 11.64 4.09 16.46
CA THR A 195 12.65 3.07 16.11
C THR A 195 13.90 3.68 15.46
N LYS A 196 13.75 4.74 14.65
CA LYS A 196 14.89 5.43 14.01
C LYS A 196 15.73 6.24 14.99
N LYS A 197 15.14 6.79 16.06
CA LYS A 197 15.87 7.54 17.10
C LYS A 197 16.67 6.64 18.05
N ASN A 198 16.28 5.37 18.18
CA ASN A 198 16.87 4.39 19.09
C ASN A 198 17.87 3.44 18.39
N LYS A 199 18.25 3.72 17.14
CA LYS A 199 19.30 3.06 16.38
C LYS A 199 20.44 4.03 16.13
#